data_AF-A0A7Y3Q3G7-F1
#
_entry.id   AF-A0A7Y3Q3G7-F1
#
_cell.length_a   1.000
_cell.length_b   1.000
_cell.length_c   1.000
_cell.angle_alpha   90.00
_cell.angle_beta   90.00
_cell.angle_gamma   90.00
#
_symmetry.space_group_name_H-M   'P 1'
#
loop_
_entity.id
_entity.type
_entity.pdbx_description
1 polymer ?
#
loop_
_entity_poly.entity_id
_entity_poly.type
_entity_poly.pdbx_seq_one_letter_code
_entity_poly.pdbx_strand_id
1 'polypeptide(L)'
;MLRKNTLIIALSLLLVPAISSAKSPPFPLVDSCAELVNIYASKNKRHLLAAQTTSLSESLRAGYCLGVIDQYAKSQYRCRSDWFTRAEFIARYALEENPPSERDLLRLSCEI
;
A
#
# COMPACT_ATOMS: atom_id res chain seq x y z
N MET A 1 -40.10 -18.00 9.54
CA MET A 1 -39.88 -19.22 8.72
C MET A 1 -38.66 -18.99 7.84
N LEU A 2 -37.50 -19.53 8.21
CA LEU A 2 -36.27 -19.41 7.42
C LEU A 2 -36.45 -20.23 6.13
N ARG A 3 -36.37 -19.57 4.96
CA ARG A 3 -36.62 -20.22 3.67
C ARG A 3 -35.50 -21.23 3.41
N LYS A 4 -35.83 -22.44 2.95
CA LYS A 4 -34.83 -23.51 2.70
C LYS A 4 -33.68 -23.05 1.79
N ASN A 5 -33.97 -22.16 0.84
CA ASN A 5 -32.96 -21.58 -0.05
C ASN A 5 -31.97 -20.64 0.66
N THR A 6 -32.40 -19.91 1.69
CA THR A 6 -31.48 -19.05 2.48
C THR A 6 -30.54 -19.87 3.36
N LEU A 7 -30.96 -21.07 3.80
CA LEU A 7 -30.08 -22.01 4.53
C LEU A 7 -28.99 -22.60 3.63
N ILE A 8 -29.32 -22.93 2.38
CA ILE A 8 -28.37 -23.51 1.42
C ILE A 8 -27.29 -22.48 1.04
N ILE A 9 -27.68 -21.21 0.82
CA ILE A 9 -26.73 -20.14 0.52
C ILE A 9 -25.80 -19.89 1.73
N ALA A 10 -26.35 -19.80 2.93
CA ALA A 10 -25.54 -19.59 4.15
C ALA A 10 -24.54 -20.74 4.40
N LEU A 11 -24.95 -21.98 4.15
CA LEU A 11 -24.07 -23.15 4.33
C LEU A 11 -22.95 -23.21 3.27
N SER A 12 -23.20 -22.69 2.06
CA SER A 12 -22.18 -22.65 1.00
C SER A 12 -21.05 -21.65 1.27
N LEU A 13 -21.29 -20.57 2.02
CA LEU A 13 -20.25 -19.61 2.39
C LEU A 13 -19.24 -20.16 3.42
N LEU A 14 -19.63 -21.17 4.20
CA LEU A 14 -18.77 -21.77 5.23
C LEU A 14 -17.73 -22.76 4.66
N LEU A 15 -17.90 -23.19 3.41
CA LEU A 15 -17.00 -24.16 2.77
C LEU A 15 -15.90 -23.51 1.92
N VAL A 16 -15.79 -22.19 1.89
CA VAL A 16 -14.66 -21.53 1.19
C VAL A 16 -13.42 -21.67 2.08
N PRO A 17 -12.43 -22.52 1.72
CA PRO A 17 -11.19 -22.55 2.48
C PRO A 17 -10.53 -21.17 2.40
N ALA A 18 -10.20 -20.60 3.56
CA ALA A 18 -9.34 -19.43 3.64
C ALA A 18 -7.91 -19.86 3.26
N ILE A 19 -7.64 -20.03 1.96
CA ILE A 19 -6.30 -20.27 1.43
C ILE A 19 -5.55 -18.94 1.53
N SER A 20 -5.13 -18.58 2.75
CA SER A 20 -4.27 -17.42 2.98
C SER A 20 -2.83 -17.83 2.72
N SER A 21 -2.42 -17.82 1.46
CA SER A 21 -0.99 -17.77 1.14
C SER A 21 -0.53 -16.33 1.29
N ALA A 22 0.30 -16.06 2.30
CA ALA A 22 1.13 -14.86 2.32
C ALA A 22 2.18 -14.97 1.21
N LYS A 23 1.75 -14.78 -0.04
CA LYS A 23 2.63 -14.56 -1.17
C LYS A 23 3.38 -13.25 -0.85
N SER A 24 4.67 -13.20 -1.17
CA SER A 24 5.46 -11.97 -1.15
C SER A 24 4.62 -10.79 -1.65
N PRO A 25 4.76 -9.59 -1.08
CA PRO A 25 3.94 -8.45 -1.46
C PRO A 25 3.80 -8.39 -2.98
N PRO A 26 2.58 -8.24 -3.52
CA PRO A 26 2.37 -8.26 -4.97
C PRO A 26 3.16 -7.14 -5.67
N PHE A 27 3.62 -6.14 -4.92
CA PHE A 27 4.45 -5.04 -5.36
C PHE A 27 5.60 -4.80 -4.37
N PRO A 28 6.85 -4.67 -4.83
CA PRO A 28 7.93 -4.17 -3.99
C PRO A 28 7.55 -2.81 -3.38
N LEU A 29 7.81 -2.60 -2.09
CA LEU A 29 7.49 -1.35 -1.40
C LEU A 29 8.10 -0.13 -2.11
N VAL A 30 9.34 -0.28 -2.59
CA VAL A 30 10.09 0.77 -3.25
C VAL A 30 9.42 1.24 -4.54
N ASP A 31 9.08 0.31 -5.45
CA ASP A 31 8.33 0.62 -6.68
C ASP A 31 6.98 1.27 -6.37
N SER A 32 6.37 0.84 -5.27
CA SER A 32 5.05 1.32 -4.87
C SER A 32 5.08 2.75 -4.37
N CYS A 33 6.13 3.12 -3.65
CA CYS A 33 6.35 4.49 -3.22
C CYS A 33 6.81 5.37 -4.38
N ALA A 34 7.58 4.84 -5.34
CA ALA A 34 7.89 5.56 -6.57
C ALA A 34 6.63 5.89 -7.38
N GLU A 35 5.70 4.94 -7.53
CA GLU A 35 4.42 5.17 -8.19
C GLU A 35 3.58 6.24 -7.46
N LEU A 36 3.49 6.13 -6.13
CA LEU A 36 2.79 7.13 -5.31
C LEU A 36 3.40 8.52 -5.49
N VAL A 37 4.73 8.65 -5.45
CA VAL A 37 5.40 9.94 -5.66
C VAL A 37 5.13 10.45 -7.07
N ASN A 38 5.18 9.61 -8.10
CA ASN A 38 4.90 10.02 -9.49
C ASN A 38 3.47 10.54 -9.66
N ILE A 39 2.47 9.90 -9.04
CA ILE A 39 1.07 10.34 -9.07
C ILE A 39 0.90 11.73 -8.45
N TYR A 40 1.64 12.06 -7.38
CA TYR A 40 1.52 13.33 -6.66
C TYR A 40 2.47 14.42 -7.21
N ALA A 41 3.68 14.08 -7.65
CA ALA A 41 4.67 14.99 -8.23
C ALA A 41 4.27 15.48 -9.63
N SER A 42 3.60 14.65 -10.43
CA SER A 42 3.04 15.05 -11.73
C SER A 42 1.89 16.08 -11.60
N LYS A 43 1.46 16.43 -10.39
CA LYS A 43 0.24 17.20 -10.12
C LYS A 43 0.49 18.52 -9.41
N ASN A 44 1.26 19.38 -10.07
CA ASN A 44 1.11 20.84 -9.94
C ASN A 44 -0.29 21.35 -10.41
N LYS A 45 -1.19 20.44 -10.81
CA LYS A 45 -2.61 20.69 -11.11
C LYS A 45 -3.50 19.73 -10.30
N ARG A 46 -3.82 20.14 -9.08
CA ARG A 46 -4.99 19.74 -8.27
C ARG A 46 -5.09 18.23 -7.97
N HIS A 47 -4.86 17.85 -6.71
CA HIS A 47 -5.14 16.53 -6.11
C HIS A 47 -6.41 15.81 -6.63
N LEU A 48 -7.44 16.57 -7.04
CA LEU A 48 -8.73 16.06 -7.53
C LEU A 48 -8.65 15.23 -8.82
N LEU A 49 -7.63 15.41 -9.66
CA LEU A 49 -7.48 14.62 -10.90
C LEU A 49 -6.57 13.40 -10.74
N ALA A 50 -5.97 13.17 -9.56
CA ALA A 50 -5.17 11.96 -9.29
C ALA A 50 -5.99 10.69 -9.49
N ALA A 51 -7.15 10.62 -8.86
CA ALA A 51 -8.04 9.48 -9.00
C ALA A 51 -8.58 9.28 -10.44
N GLN A 52 -8.55 10.30 -11.31
CA GLN A 52 -9.14 10.24 -12.65
C GLN A 52 -8.14 9.86 -13.76
N THR A 53 -6.85 10.17 -13.58
CA THR A 53 -5.83 9.91 -14.60
C THR A 53 -4.97 8.69 -14.29
N THR A 54 -5.08 8.14 -13.08
CA THR A 54 -4.32 6.99 -12.63
C THR A 54 -5.09 5.71 -12.93
N SER A 55 -4.43 4.73 -13.54
CA SER A 55 -5.01 3.41 -13.78
C SER A 55 -5.32 2.70 -12.46
N LEU A 56 -6.16 1.66 -12.52
CA LEU A 56 -6.48 0.85 -11.34
C LEU A 56 -5.20 0.23 -10.73
N SER A 57 -4.30 -0.28 -11.55
CA SER A 57 -3.04 -0.90 -11.08
C SER A 57 -2.12 0.09 -10.39
N GLU A 58 -1.96 1.30 -10.93
CA GLU A 58 -1.14 2.35 -10.32
C GLU A 58 -1.77 2.83 -9.01
N SER A 59 -3.11 2.97 -8.97
CA SER A 59 -3.84 3.35 -7.76
C SER A 59 -3.69 2.32 -6.64
N LEU A 60 -3.77 1.03 -6.97
CA LEU A 60 -3.57 -0.06 -6.01
C LEU A 60 -2.14 -0.07 -5.47
N ARG A 61 -1.15 0.14 -6.34
CA ARG A 61 0.26 0.18 -5.97
C ARG A 61 0.57 1.38 -5.07
N ALA A 62 0.06 2.56 -5.43
CA ALA A 62 0.20 3.76 -4.60
C ALA A 62 -0.52 3.61 -3.25
N GLY A 63 -1.72 3.03 -3.26
CA GLY A 63 -2.46 2.70 -2.04
C GLY A 63 -1.71 1.73 -1.13
N TYR A 64 -0.97 0.76 -1.71
CA TYR A 64 -0.12 -0.15 -0.96
C TYR A 64 1.00 0.60 -0.22
N CYS A 65 1.77 1.47 -0.90
CA CYS A 65 2.80 2.28 -0.22
C CYS A 65 2.21 3.13 0.92
N LEU A 66 1.14 3.87 0.63
CA LEU A 66 0.49 4.72 1.64
C LEU A 66 0.03 3.92 2.86
N GLY A 67 -0.62 2.78 2.63
CA GLY A 67 -1.11 1.91 3.69
C GLY A 67 0.01 1.33 4.56
N VAL A 68 1.12 0.89 3.95
CA VAL A 68 2.29 0.37 4.69
C VAL A 68 2.94 1.47 5.53
N ILE A 69 3.13 2.67 4.96
CA ILE A 69 3.70 3.84 5.66
C ILE A 69 2.82 4.23 6.84
N ASP A 70 1.51 4.36 6.63
CA ASP A 70 0.53 4.74 7.66
C ASP A 70 0.45 3.69 8.78
N GLN A 71 0.38 2.41 8.43
CA GLN A 71 0.35 1.33 9.41
C GLN A 71 1.64 1.27 10.23
N TYR A 72 2.80 1.47 9.59
CA TYR A 72 4.07 1.53 10.29
C TYR A 72 4.11 2.72 11.25
N ALA A 73 3.71 3.92 10.83
CA ALA A 73 3.67 5.09 11.69
C ALA A 73 2.77 4.87 12.92
N LYS A 74 1.60 4.26 12.74
CA LYS A 74 0.69 3.93 13.85
C LYS A 74 1.30 2.93 14.83
N SER A 75 2.14 2.01 14.35
CA SER A 75 2.83 1.04 15.20
C SER A 75 4.04 1.61 15.95
N GLN A 76 4.56 2.77 15.54
CA GLN A 76 5.76 3.38 16.13
C GLN A 76 5.42 4.62 16.95
N TYR A 77 5.80 4.64 18.21
CA TYR A 77 5.48 5.74 19.15
C TYR A 77 6.07 7.12 18.76
N ARG A 78 7.06 7.18 17.85
CA ARG A 78 7.81 8.42 17.52
C ARG A 78 8.06 8.64 16.03
N CYS A 79 7.14 8.24 15.16
CA CYS A 79 7.25 8.63 13.74
C CYS A 79 6.98 10.12 13.56
N ARG A 80 7.99 10.88 13.10
CA ARG A 80 7.91 12.35 13.02
C ARG A 80 7.62 12.84 11.60
N SER A 81 8.12 12.13 10.59
CA SER A 81 8.05 12.54 9.19
C SER A 81 6.66 12.28 8.60
N ASP A 82 6.17 13.20 7.75
CA ASP A 82 4.89 13.03 7.07
C ASP A 82 4.93 11.90 6.03
N TRP A 83 3.76 11.38 5.67
CA TRP A 83 3.65 10.21 4.79
C TRP A 83 4.27 10.45 3.40
N PHE A 84 4.25 11.68 2.88
CA PHE A 84 4.75 11.99 1.54
C PHE A 84 6.28 12.08 1.55
N THR A 85 6.88 12.79 2.51
CA THR A 85 8.34 12.81 2.72
C THR A 85 8.89 11.40 2.89
N ARG A 86 8.16 10.54 3.62
CA ARG A 86 8.52 9.12 3.79
C ARG A 86 8.48 8.36 2.48
N ALA A 87 7.44 8.55 1.68
CA ALA A 87 7.32 7.93 0.37
C ALA A 87 8.42 8.40 -0.59
N GLU A 88 8.75 9.69 -0.60
CA GLU A 88 9.87 10.26 -1.38
C GLU A 88 11.21 9.65 -0.98
N PHE A 89 11.47 9.49 0.32
CA PHE A 89 12.69 8.83 0.80
C PHE A 89 12.78 7.39 0.29
N ILE A 90 11.71 6.61 0.47
CA ILE A 90 11.68 5.20 0.05
C ILE A 90 11.82 5.09 -1.48
N ALA A 91 11.17 5.96 -2.25
CA ALA A 91 11.21 5.95 -3.72
C ALA A 91 12.61 6.16 -4.31
N ARG A 92 13.55 6.79 -3.59
CA ARG A 92 14.94 6.99 -4.05
C ARG A 92 15.68 5.68 -4.30
N TYR A 93 15.24 4.61 -3.65
CA TYR A 93 15.84 3.28 -3.76
C TYR A 93 15.32 2.49 -4.98
N ALA A 94 14.41 3.04 -5.79
CA ALA A 94 13.72 2.30 -6.88
C ALA A 94 14.63 1.79 -7.99
N LEU A 95 15.82 2.40 -8.13
CA LEU A 95 16.81 2.02 -9.13
C LEU A 95 18.03 1.32 -8.51
N GLU A 96 18.02 1.08 -7.20
CA GLU A 96 19.12 0.40 -6.53
C GLU A 96 19.02 -1.12 -6.74
N GLU A 97 20.14 -1.75 -7.06
CA GLU A 97 20.20 -3.22 -7.23
C GLU A 97 19.99 -3.98 -5.92
N ASN A 98 20.43 -3.38 -4.80
CA ASN A 98 20.35 -3.96 -3.46
C ASN A 98 19.84 -2.93 -2.44
N PRO A 99 18.55 -2.56 -2.49
CA PRO A 99 17.99 -1.61 -1.54
C PRO A 99 17.99 -2.21 -0.12
N PRO A 100 17.97 -1.36 0.93
CA PRO A 100 17.76 -1.82 2.29
C PRO A 100 16.46 -2.62 2.43
N SER A 101 16.36 -3.44 3.48
CA SER A 101 15.15 -4.21 3.74
C SER A 101 13.93 -3.29 3.92
N GLU A 102 12.72 -3.76 3.59
CA GLU A 102 11.49 -2.96 3.79
C GLU A 102 11.36 -2.43 5.23
N ARG A 103 11.76 -3.23 6.23
CA ARG A 103 11.78 -2.81 7.63
C ARG A 103 12.75 -1.67 7.89
N ASP A 104 13.94 -1.72 7.28
CA ASP A 104 14.93 -0.65 7.42
C ASP A 104 14.49 0.62 6.69
N LEU A 105 13.93 0.50 5.49
CA LEU A 105 13.35 1.64 4.76
C LEU A 105 12.25 2.32 5.57
N LEU A 106 11.34 1.54 6.17
CA LEU A 106 10.26 2.09 7.01
C LEU A 106 10.79 2.75 8.28
N ARG A 107 11.82 2.17 8.91
CA ARG A 107 12.47 2.73 10.10
C ARG A 107 13.21 4.03 9.78
N LEU A 108 14.10 4.00 8.80
CA LEU A 108 14.91 5.14 8.38
C LEU A 108 14.03 6.29 7.90
N SER A 109 12.95 5.99 7.16
CA SER A 109 12.02 7.03 6.72
C SER A 109 11.26 7.72 7.86
N CYS A 110 11.13 7.07 9.00
CA CYS A 110 10.35 7.56 10.15
C CYS A 110 11.10 8.62 10.98
N GLU A 111 12.42 8.72 10.79
CA GLU A 111 13.36 9.54 11.56
C GLU A 111 13.90 10.76 10.79
N ILE A 112 13.45 10.97 9.55
CA ILE A 112 13.92 12.06 8.67
C ILE A 112 13.32 13.40 9.08
#